data_AF-A0A3D8YCS3-F1
#
_entry.id   AF-A0A3D8YCS3-F1
#
_cell.length_a   1.000
_cell.length_b   1.000
_cell.length_c   1.000
_cell.angle_alpha   90.00
_cell.angle_beta   90.00
_cell.angle_gamma   90.00
#
_symmetry.space_group_name_H-M   'P 1'
#
loop_
_entity.id
_entity.type
_entity.pdbx_description
1 polymer ?
#
loop_
_entity_poly.entity_id
_entity_poly.type
_entity_poly.pdbx_seq_one_letter_code
_entity_poly.pdbx_strand_id
1 'polypeptide(L)'
;MSTLKCIAVDDEPLALGLVASFVEKTPFLELTGKFSSAVEALDFIHKQAVDLIFLDIQMPDLTGIELARVIEKAGSSAPRIIFTTAFNQYALDGFKVDALDYLLKPFNYEEFLKASTKAKAYVELVRKASQNPATAETKDEYLFLKVEYQLVRIAYDDILYMEGLKDYVKVHLKSDQKPILSLTSLKHLEEKLPPARFMRIHRSFIVNLDQIGAVTRNSIQIGQTTIPVSDQYKESFNQFLSKWM
;
A
#
# COMPACT_ATOMS: atom_id res chain seq x y z
N MET A 1 8.31 -16.88 -17.26
CA MET A 1 7.98 -16.49 -15.87
C MET A 1 8.70 -15.18 -15.60
N SER A 2 8.04 -14.18 -15.00
CA SER A 2 8.71 -12.90 -14.72
C SER A 2 9.50 -13.00 -13.42
N THR A 3 10.81 -12.88 -13.53
CA THR A 3 11.72 -12.76 -12.39
C THR A 3 11.54 -11.41 -11.70
N LEU A 4 11.59 -11.38 -10.38
CA LEU A 4 11.59 -10.14 -9.60
C LEU A 4 13.01 -9.79 -9.20
N LYS A 5 13.45 -8.59 -9.56
CA LYS A 5 14.73 -8.04 -9.11
C LYS A 5 14.60 -7.61 -7.67
N CYS A 6 15.41 -8.17 -6.79
CA CYS A 6 15.39 -7.82 -5.38
C CYS A 6 16.75 -7.38 -4.87
N ILE A 7 16.74 -6.68 -3.74
CA ILE A 7 17.92 -6.37 -2.94
C ILE A 7 17.68 -6.78 -1.49
N ALA A 8 18.77 -7.02 -0.76
CA ALA A 8 18.75 -7.22 0.69
C ALA A 8 19.50 -6.08 1.38
N VAL A 9 18.92 -5.51 2.43
CA VAL A 9 19.47 -4.38 3.17
C VAL A 9 19.41 -4.70 4.66
N ASP A 10 20.57 -4.88 5.28
CA ASP A 10 20.71 -5.31 6.67
C ASP A 10 22.15 -5.03 7.11
N ASP A 11 22.36 -4.36 8.24
CA ASP A 11 23.70 -4.02 8.74
C ASP A 11 24.45 -5.25 9.28
N GLU A 12 23.75 -6.36 9.54
CA GLU A 12 24.35 -7.62 9.96
C GLU A 12 24.75 -8.51 8.76
N PRO A 13 26.05 -8.79 8.53
CA PRO A 13 26.51 -9.59 7.39
C PRO A 13 25.94 -11.02 7.35
N LEU A 14 25.67 -11.61 8.52
CA LEU A 14 25.08 -12.94 8.62
C LEU A 14 23.61 -12.96 8.13
N ALA A 15 22.84 -11.93 8.47
CA ALA A 15 21.46 -11.80 8.02
C ALA A 15 21.39 -11.55 6.51
N LEU A 16 22.26 -10.69 5.95
CA LEU A 16 22.41 -10.53 4.50
C LEU A 16 22.74 -11.87 3.81
N GLY A 17 23.66 -12.64 4.40
CA GLY A 17 24.04 -13.96 3.89
C GLY A 17 22.86 -14.95 3.89
N LEU A 18 22.08 -14.97 4.97
CA LEU A 18 20.88 -15.80 5.09
C LEU A 18 19.85 -15.45 4.01
N VAL A 19 19.48 -14.17 3.91
CA VAL A 19 18.52 -13.69 2.90
C VAL A 19 19.01 -14.01 1.49
N ALA A 20 20.29 -13.77 1.18
CA ALA A 20 20.86 -14.09 -0.12
C ALA A 20 20.76 -15.58 -0.44
N SER A 21 21.07 -16.46 0.52
CA SER A 21 20.97 -17.90 0.34
C SER A 21 19.53 -18.37 0.10
N PHE A 22 18.53 -17.69 0.65
CA PHE A 22 17.12 -17.97 0.41
C PHE A 22 16.65 -17.45 -0.94
N VAL A 23 17.14 -16.28 -1.37
CA VAL A 23 16.89 -15.75 -2.71
C VAL A 23 17.44 -16.71 -3.77
N GLU A 24 18.67 -17.22 -3.63
CA GLU A 24 19.27 -18.19 -4.55
C GLU A 24 18.46 -19.49 -4.68
N LYS A 25 17.79 -19.91 -3.60
CA LYS A 25 16.90 -21.09 -3.59
C LYS A 25 15.53 -20.82 -4.21
N THR A 26 15.20 -19.56 -4.52
CA THR A 26 13.87 -19.13 -4.96
C THR A 26 13.89 -18.71 -6.44
N PRO A 27 13.42 -19.57 -7.38
CA PRO A 27 13.67 -19.37 -8.81
C PRO A 27 13.06 -18.12 -9.46
N PHE A 28 12.11 -17.46 -8.80
CA PHE A 28 11.44 -16.26 -9.31
C PHE A 28 12.03 -14.95 -8.74
N LEU A 29 13.10 -15.04 -7.96
CA LEU A 29 13.83 -13.88 -7.42
C LEU A 29 15.22 -13.81 -8.05
N GLU A 30 15.71 -12.58 -8.26
CA GLU A 30 17.07 -12.28 -8.71
C GLU A 30 17.69 -11.27 -7.74
N LEU A 31 18.72 -11.68 -7.01
CA LEU A 31 19.43 -10.78 -6.09
C LEU A 31 20.33 -9.85 -6.89
N THR A 32 19.96 -8.58 -6.98
CA THR A 32 20.68 -7.55 -7.73
C THR A 32 21.63 -6.71 -6.87
N GLY A 33 21.53 -6.82 -5.54
CA GLY A 33 22.38 -6.09 -4.61
C GLY A 33 22.20 -6.52 -3.15
N LYS A 34 23.26 -6.32 -2.36
CA LYS A 34 23.28 -6.48 -0.90
C LYS A 34 23.93 -5.24 -0.30
N PHE A 35 23.32 -4.66 0.71
CA PHE A 35 23.76 -3.40 1.30
C PHE A 35 23.74 -3.51 2.81
N SER A 36 24.84 -3.12 3.46
CA SER A 36 24.92 -3.00 4.92
C SER A 36 24.52 -1.62 5.44
N SER A 37 24.15 -0.71 4.53
CA SER A 37 23.73 0.65 4.84
C SER A 37 22.49 1.02 4.05
N ALA A 38 21.54 1.66 4.72
CA ALA A 38 20.35 2.22 4.11
C ALA A 38 20.69 3.29 3.05
N VAL A 39 21.78 4.03 3.25
CA VAL A 39 22.22 5.09 2.33
C VAL A 39 22.71 4.50 1.01
N GLU A 40 23.54 3.46 1.06
CA GLU A 40 24.02 2.76 -0.13
C GLU A 40 22.87 2.09 -0.90
N ALA A 41 21.92 1.50 -0.17
CA ALA A 41 20.72 0.92 -0.75
C ALA A 41 19.89 1.97 -1.50
N LEU A 42 19.66 3.15 -0.89
CA LEU A 42 18.90 4.23 -1.53
C LEU A 42 19.57 4.73 -2.81
N ASP A 43 20.90 4.90 -2.79
CA ASP A 43 21.68 5.29 -3.96
C ASP A 43 21.57 4.27 -5.11
N PHE A 44 21.51 2.98 -4.78
CA PHE A 44 21.31 1.93 -5.77
C PHE A 44 19.90 1.93 -6.35
N ILE A 45 18.87 2.06 -5.50
CA ILE A 45 17.45 2.11 -5.89
C ILE A 45 17.20 3.27 -6.87
N HIS A 46 17.86 4.41 -6.71
CA HIS A 46 17.73 5.53 -7.65
C HIS A 46 18.35 5.26 -9.03
N LYS A 47 19.31 4.32 -9.13
CA LYS A 47 20.07 4.03 -10.36
C LYS A 47 19.59 2.79 -11.09
N GLN A 48 18.97 1.85 -10.39
CA GLN A 48 18.60 0.54 -10.90
C GLN A 48 17.16 0.21 -10.54
N ALA A 49 16.45 -0.46 -11.46
CA ALA A 49 15.10 -0.93 -11.21
C ALA A 49 15.12 -2.10 -10.22
N VAL A 50 14.41 -1.93 -9.10
CA VAL A 50 14.21 -2.94 -8.07
C VAL A 50 12.71 -3.19 -7.93
N ASP A 51 12.28 -4.44 -7.88
CA ASP A 51 10.89 -4.82 -7.66
C ASP A 51 10.59 -5.06 -6.17
N LEU A 52 11.56 -5.59 -5.42
CA LEU A 52 11.39 -6.04 -4.03
C LEU A 52 12.62 -5.75 -3.16
N ILE A 53 12.41 -5.32 -1.92
CA ILE A 53 13.46 -5.08 -0.92
C ILE A 53 13.16 -5.95 0.31
N PHE A 54 14.14 -6.75 0.73
CA PHE A 54 14.19 -7.32 2.06
C PHE A 54 14.97 -6.34 2.95
N LEU A 55 14.28 -5.70 3.89
CA LEU A 55 14.79 -4.53 4.59
C LEU A 55 14.79 -4.76 6.10
N ASP A 56 15.94 -4.68 6.74
CA ASP A 56 15.98 -4.67 8.20
C ASP A 56 15.42 -3.37 8.78
N ILE A 57 14.69 -3.47 9.88
CA ILE A 57 14.10 -2.30 10.54
C ILE A 57 15.15 -1.51 11.33
N GLN A 58 16.05 -2.18 12.03
CA GLN A 58 17.02 -1.55 12.91
C GLN A 58 18.40 -1.56 12.27
N MET A 59 18.73 -0.44 11.64
CA MET A 59 20.08 -0.20 11.13
C MET A 59 20.62 1.12 11.70
N PRO A 60 21.94 1.27 11.83
CA PRO A 60 22.58 2.52 12.20
C PRO A 60 22.22 3.67 11.24
N ASP A 61 22.25 4.89 11.76
CA ASP A 61 22.06 6.17 11.07
C ASP A 61 20.66 6.42 10.45
N LEU A 62 20.12 5.45 9.70
CA LEU A 62 18.83 5.52 9.05
C LEU A 62 18.11 4.16 9.19
N THR A 63 16.98 4.16 9.89
CA THR A 63 16.20 2.94 10.12
C THR A 63 15.52 2.46 8.83
N GLY A 64 15.21 1.17 8.74
CA GLY A 64 14.47 0.63 7.60
C GLY A 64 13.10 1.25 7.42
N ILE A 65 12.42 1.63 8.50
CA ILE A 65 11.12 2.32 8.43
C ILE A 65 11.28 3.71 7.80
N GLU A 66 12.33 4.45 8.16
CA GLU A 66 12.60 5.75 7.57
C GLU A 66 12.98 5.64 6.10
N LEU A 67 13.82 4.67 5.74
CA LEU A 67 14.16 4.37 4.35
C LEU A 67 12.90 4.00 3.54
N ALA A 68 12.02 3.16 4.08
CA ALA A 68 10.76 2.78 3.44
C ALA A 68 9.87 3.99 3.12
N ARG A 69 9.74 4.96 4.04
CA ARG A 69 8.99 6.20 3.80
C ARG A 69 9.59 7.06 2.69
N VAL A 70 10.92 7.08 2.56
CA VAL A 70 11.59 7.79 1.47
C VAL A 70 11.29 7.13 0.13
N ILE A 71 11.36 5.80 0.09
CA ILE A 71 11.07 4.99 -1.10
C ILE A 71 9.61 5.13 -1.54
N GLU A 72 8.66 5.10 -0.61
CA GLU A 72 7.22 5.24 -0.91
C GLU A 72 6.87 6.56 -1.60
N LYS A 73 7.58 7.65 -1.26
CA LYS A 73 7.39 8.95 -1.92
C LYS A 73 7.76 8.93 -3.41
N ALA A 74 8.47 7.92 -3.90
CA ALA A 74 8.75 7.73 -5.32
C ALA A 74 7.52 7.29 -6.14
N GLY A 75 6.38 7.02 -5.50
CA GLY A 75 5.09 6.78 -6.16
C GLY A 75 4.90 5.35 -6.67
N SER A 76 4.08 5.17 -7.71
CA SER A 76 3.62 3.85 -8.18
C SER A 76 4.73 2.91 -8.67
N SER A 77 5.93 3.44 -8.97
CA SER A 77 7.11 2.66 -9.38
C SER A 77 8.02 2.27 -8.22
N ALA A 78 7.66 2.60 -6.98
CA ALA A 78 8.46 2.26 -5.80
C ALA A 78 8.57 0.73 -5.62
N PRO A 79 9.77 0.21 -5.30
CA PRO A 79 9.95 -1.19 -4.95
C PRO A 79 9.10 -1.55 -3.75
N ARG A 80 8.61 -2.80 -3.73
CA ARG A 80 7.85 -3.31 -2.60
C ARG A 80 8.78 -3.75 -1.49
N ILE A 81 8.30 -3.70 -0.25
CA ILE A 81 9.13 -3.94 0.93
C ILE A 81 8.58 -5.14 1.70
N ILE A 82 9.47 -6.06 2.04
CA ILE A 82 9.27 -7.07 3.10
C ILE A 82 10.26 -6.72 4.19
N PHE A 83 9.77 -6.41 5.39
CA PHE A 83 10.67 -6.12 6.50
C PHE A 83 11.22 -7.40 7.10
N THR A 84 12.50 -7.37 7.48
CA THR A 84 13.11 -8.31 8.41
C THR A 84 13.33 -7.59 9.74
N THR A 85 13.08 -8.24 10.87
CA THR A 85 13.22 -7.57 12.18
C THR A 85 13.40 -8.58 13.31
N ALA A 86 14.18 -8.24 14.33
CA ALA A 86 14.26 -9.01 15.57
C ALA A 86 13.15 -8.69 16.60
N PHE A 87 12.30 -7.69 16.34
CA PHE A 87 11.35 -7.18 17.34
C PHE A 87 9.90 -7.26 16.86
N ASN A 88 9.06 -7.93 17.66
CA ASN A 88 7.61 -8.05 17.43
C ASN A 88 6.87 -6.70 17.45
N GLN A 89 7.36 -5.73 18.24
CA GLN A 89 6.66 -4.46 18.47
C GLN A 89 6.54 -3.60 17.21
N TYR A 90 7.45 -3.76 16.23
CA TYR A 90 7.39 -3.00 14.98
C TYR A 90 6.36 -3.54 13.98
N ALA A 91 5.74 -4.70 14.23
CA ALA A 91 4.59 -5.12 13.44
C ALA A 91 3.43 -4.10 13.52
N LEU A 92 3.32 -3.36 14.64
CA LEU A 92 2.31 -2.31 14.83
C LEU A 92 2.74 -0.96 14.22
N ASP A 93 4.00 -0.57 14.32
CA ASP A 93 4.51 0.65 13.65
C ASP A 93 4.64 0.50 12.14
N GLY A 94 4.82 -0.74 11.69
CA GLY A 94 4.79 -1.16 10.31
C GLY A 94 3.48 -0.88 9.58
N PHE A 95 2.37 -0.59 10.28
CA PHE A 95 1.15 -0.08 9.64
C PHE A 95 1.30 1.34 9.09
N LYS A 96 2.34 2.08 9.49
CA LYS A 96 2.63 3.43 8.98
C LYS A 96 3.37 3.43 7.64
N VAL A 97 3.75 2.25 7.12
CA VAL A 97 4.45 2.03 5.84
C VAL A 97 3.79 0.86 5.11
N ASP A 98 3.62 0.94 3.80
CA ASP A 98 2.90 -0.01 2.95
C ASP A 98 3.70 -1.29 2.63
N ALA A 99 4.26 -1.93 3.66
CA ALA A 99 4.99 -3.17 3.50
C ALA A 99 4.08 -4.35 3.16
N LEU A 100 4.57 -5.24 2.29
CA LEU A 100 3.86 -6.45 1.90
C LEU A 100 3.80 -7.46 3.05
N ASP A 101 4.93 -7.68 3.72
CA ASP A 101 5.04 -8.65 4.80
C ASP A 101 6.16 -8.33 5.80
N TYR A 102 6.18 -9.09 6.90
CA TYR A 102 7.17 -9.02 7.97
C TYR A 102 7.73 -10.41 8.25
N LEU A 103 9.06 -10.51 8.31
CA LEU A 103 9.81 -11.71 8.69
C LEU A 103 10.50 -11.45 10.03
N LEU A 104 10.03 -12.14 11.07
CA LEU A 104 10.61 -12.04 12.41
C LEU A 104 11.87 -12.93 12.49
N LYS A 105 13.01 -12.33 12.83
CA LYS A 105 14.26 -13.05 13.05
C LYS A 105 14.18 -13.84 14.39
N PRO A 106 14.62 -15.11 14.43
CA PRO A 106 15.06 -15.91 13.28
C PRO A 106 13.87 -16.44 12.48
N PHE A 107 13.93 -16.31 11.14
CA PHE A 107 12.96 -16.90 10.23
C PHE A 107 13.61 -17.97 9.36
N ASN A 108 12.81 -18.95 8.94
CA ASN A 108 13.26 -20.05 8.09
C ASN A 108 12.90 -19.82 6.60
N TYR A 109 13.30 -20.77 5.76
CA TYR A 109 13.05 -20.67 4.31
C TYR A 109 11.56 -20.73 3.94
N GLU A 110 10.74 -21.46 4.70
CA GLU A 110 9.29 -21.55 4.45
C GLU A 110 8.61 -20.20 4.65
N GLU A 111 8.94 -19.51 5.75
CA GLU A 111 8.44 -18.16 6.05
C GLU A 111 8.88 -17.15 4.98
N PHE A 112 10.17 -17.19 4.61
CA PHE A 112 10.71 -16.38 3.53
C PHE A 112 10.00 -16.62 2.19
N LEU A 113 9.79 -17.89 1.82
CA LEU A 113 9.15 -18.26 0.56
C LEU A 113 7.69 -17.81 0.53
N LYS A 114 6.97 -17.94 1.65
CA LYS A 114 5.60 -17.45 1.78
C LYS A 114 5.51 -15.94 1.54
N ALA A 115 6.37 -15.16 2.20
CA ALA A 115 6.43 -13.70 2.01
C ALA A 115 6.81 -13.33 0.57
N SER A 116 7.80 -14.02 -0.01
CA SER A 116 8.24 -13.80 -1.40
C SER A 116 7.17 -14.15 -2.43
N THR A 117 6.39 -15.21 -2.19
CA THR A 117 5.27 -15.61 -3.06
C THR A 117 4.17 -14.57 -3.07
N LYS A 118 3.90 -13.94 -1.91
CA LYS A 118 2.97 -12.81 -1.82
C LYS A 118 3.46 -11.60 -2.61
N ALA A 119 4.76 -11.30 -2.57
CA ALA A 119 5.35 -10.25 -3.41
C ALA A 119 5.23 -10.55 -4.90
N LYS A 120 5.45 -11.80 -5.31
CA LYS A 120 5.20 -12.24 -6.69
C LYS A 120 3.75 -12.04 -7.10
N ALA A 121 2.80 -12.48 -6.30
CA ALA A 121 1.37 -12.32 -6.58
C ALA A 121 0.98 -10.83 -6.69
N TYR A 122 1.51 -9.98 -5.81
CA TYR A 122 1.32 -8.53 -5.87
C TYR A 122 1.78 -7.95 -7.20
N VAL A 123 3.03 -8.22 -7.60
CA VAL A 123 3.61 -7.66 -8.83
C VAL A 123 2.89 -8.18 -10.08
N GLU A 124 2.52 -9.46 -10.12
CA GLU A 124 1.74 -10.03 -11.22
C GLU A 124 0.36 -9.38 -11.35
N LEU A 125 -0.29 -9.08 -10.23
CA LEU A 125 -1.60 -8.42 -10.20
C LEU A 125 -1.52 -6.98 -10.72
N VAL A 126 -0.52 -6.20 -10.29
CA VAL A 126 -0.28 -4.83 -10.76
C VAL A 126 0.08 -4.82 -12.25
N ARG A 127 0.96 -5.72 -12.69
CA ARG A 127 1.35 -5.83 -14.12
C ARG A 127 0.17 -6.24 -15.01
N LYS A 128 -0.66 -7.20 -14.59
CA LYS A 128 -1.88 -7.59 -15.33
C LYS A 128 -2.86 -6.43 -15.44
N ALA A 129 -2.98 -5.61 -14.40
CA ALA A 129 -3.83 -4.44 -14.44
C ALA A 129 -3.31 -3.37 -15.42
N SER A 130 -1.99 -3.31 -15.64
CA SER A 130 -1.34 -2.42 -16.60
C SER A 130 -1.32 -2.96 -18.05
N GLN A 131 -1.59 -4.26 -18.27
CA GLN A 131 -1.42 -4.95 -19.56
C GLN A 131 -2.71 -5.15 -20.37
N ASN A 132 -3.85 -4.58 -19.96
CA ASN A 132 -5.03 -4.44 -20.83
C ASN A 132 -4.94 -3.10 -21.59
N PRO A 133 -4.40 -3.04 -22.84
CA PRO A 133 -4.07 -1.81 -23.53
C PRO A 133 -5.13 -1.50 -24.59
N ALA A 134 -6.41 -1.67 -24.25
CA ALA A 134 -7.49 -1.11 -25.04
C ALA A 134 -7.83 0.25 -24.44
N THR A 135 -7.54 1.30 -25.20
CA THR A 135 -7.66 2.74 -24.91
C THR A 135 -6.59 3.34 -23.99
N ALA A 136 -5.80 4.22 -24.62
CA ALA A 136 -4.85 5.12 -24.00
C ALA A 136 -5.51 6.02 -22.94
N GLU A 137 -4.72 6.38 -21.93
CA GLU A 137 -5.02 7.40 -20.90
C GLU A 137 -6.17 7.10 -19.93
N THR A 138 -6.10 6.01 -19.17
CA THR A 138 -6.88 5.88 -17.93
C THR A 138 -5.95 5.66 -16.74
N LYS A 139 -5.93 6.69 -15.88
CA LYS A 139 -5.46 6.67 -14.49
C LYS A 139 -5.79 5.34 -13.83
N ASP A 140 -4.88 4.80 -13.01
CA ASP A 140 -5.14 3.65 -12.13
C ASP A 140 -6.62 3.63 -11.66
N GLU A 141 -7.46 2.75 -12.22
CA GLU A 141 -8.91 2.74 -11.92
C GLU A 141 -9.27 1.82 -10.75
N TYR A 142 -8.28 1.43 -9.95
CA TYR A 142 -8.44 0.43 -8.90
C TYR A 142 -7.61 0.74 -7.66
N LEU A 143 -8.16 0.34 -6.52
CA LEU A 143 -7.51 0.29 -5.22
C LEU A 143 -7.03 -1.12 -4.94
N PHE A 144 -5.78 -1.27 -4.52
CA PHE A 144 -5.32 -2.50 -3.87
C PHE A 144 -5.40 -2.34 -2.35
N LEU A 145 -6.14 -3.24 -1.70
CA LEU A 145 -6.33 -3.26 -0.25
C LEU A 145 -5.92 -4.60 0.32
N LYS A 146 -5.15 -4.57 1.41
CA LYS A 146 -4.82 -5.78 2.17
C LYS A 146 -6.00 -6.15 3.07
N VAL A 147 -6.59 -7.30 2.81
CA VAL A 147 -7.74 -7.85 3.53
C VAL A 147 -7.29 -9.19 4.10
N GLU A 148 -7.18 -9.27 5.43
CA GLU A 148 -6.58 -10.42 6.11
C GLU A 148 -5.18 -10.77 5.56
N TYR A 149 -5.03 -11.93 4.93
CA TYR A 149 -3.79 -12.42 4.33
C TYR A 149 -3.69 -12.18 2.82
N GLN A 150 -4.67 -11.50 2.22
CA GLN A 150 -4.79 -11.34 0.78
C GLN A 150 -4.72 -9.87 0.36
N LEU A 151 -4.22 -9.63 -0.85
CA LEU A 151 -4.34 -8.34 -1.50
C LEU A 151 -5.53 -8.40 -2.46
N VAL A 152 -6.52 -7.56 -2.21
CA VAL A 152 -7.76 -7.48 -2.99
C VAL A 152 -7.70 -6.26 -3.89
N ARG A 153 -7.95 -6.48 -5.18
CA ARG A 153 -8.13 -5.40 -6.18
C ARG A 153 -9.59 -4.99 -6.21
N ILE A 154 -9.86 -3.70 -6.04
CA ILE A 154 -11.21 -3.14 -6.00
C ILE A 154 -11.27 -2.00 -7.02
N ALA A 155 -12.22 -2.04 -7.96
CA ALA A 155 -12.39 -0.94 -8.90
C ALA A 155 -12.91 0.31 -8.17
N TYR A 156 -12.37 1.50 -8.48
CA TYR A 156 -12.82 2.73 -7.84
C TYR A 156 -14.31 3.00 -8.07
N ASP A 157 -14.85 2.64 -9.24
CA ASP A 157 -16.26 2.76 -9.58
C ASP A 157 -17.19 1.92 -8.70
N ASP A 158 -16.65 0.85 -8.11
CA ASP A 158 -17.38 -0.03 -7.21
C ASP A 158 -17.36 0.48 -5.77
N ILE A 159 -16.44 1.40 -5.42
CA ILE A 159 -16.35 1.97 -4.07
C ILE A 159 -17.40 3.08 -3.91
N LEU A 160 -18.29 2.91 -2.92
CA LEU A 160 -19.25 3.93 -2.50
C LEU A 160 -18.61 4.94 -1.55
N TYR A 161 -18.12 4.45 -0.41
CA TYR A 161 -17.45 5.23 0.62
C TYR A 161 -16.61 4.31 1.52
N MET A 162 -15.74 4.93 2.30
CA MET A 162 -14.90 4.28 3.28
C MET A 162 -15.20 4.86 4.66
N GLU A 163 -15.30 3.99 5.65
CA GLU A 163 -15.66 4.31 7.02
C GLU A 163 -14.56 3.81 7.96
N GLY A 164 -14.03 4.71 8.80
CA GLY A 164 -13.06 4.34 9.82
C GLY A 164 -13.71 3.65 11.02
N LEU A 165 -13.16 2.51 11.45
CA LEU A 165 -13.60 1.74 12.63
C LEU A 165 -12.38 1.31 13.46
N LYS A 166 -12.05 2.10 14.50
CA LYS A 166 -10.83 1.91 15.32
C LYS A 166 -9.59 1.82 14.42
N ASP A 167 -8.90 0.67 14.42
CA ASP A 167 -7.69 0.42 13.64
C ASP A 167 -7.98 -0.10 12.22
N TYR A 168 -9.26 -0.29 11.87
CA TYR A 168 -9.71 -0.79 10.58
C TYR A 168 -10.39 0.30 9.76
N VAL A 169 -10.38 0.12 8.43
CA VAL A 169 -11.26 0.82 7.52
C VAL A 169 -12.20 -0.19 6.86
N LYS A 170 -13.50 0.13 6.90
CA LYS A 170 -14.55 -0.52 6.13
C LYS A 170 -14.64 0.15 4.77
N VAL A 171 -14.57 -0.64 3.70
CA VAL A 171 -14.79 -0.17 2.33
C VAL A 171 -16.13 -0.72 1.86
N HIS A 172 -17.09 0.19 1.68
CA HIS A 172 -18.43 -0.15 1.24
C HIS A 172 -18.48 -0.14 -0.29
N LEU A 173 -18.95 -1.25 -0.87
CA LEU A 173 -18.98 -1.48 -2.32
C LEU A 173 -20.41 -1.38 -2.86
N LYS A 174 -20.57 -1.17 -4.16
CA LYS A 174 -21.86 -1.28 -4.84
C LYS A 174 -22.25 -2.74 -5.06
N SER A 175 -21.27 -3.53 -5.49
CA SER A 175 -21.47 -4.92 -5.92
C SER A 175 -21.80 -5.87 -4.78
N ASP A 176 -21.35 -5.56 -3.57
CA ASP A 176 -21.53 -6.38 -2.38
C ASP A 176 -22.19 -5.58 -1.24
N GLN A 177 -23.13 -6.22 -0.55
CA GLN A 177 -23.76 -5.65 0.65
C GLN A 177 -22.83 -5.68 1.86
N LYS A 178 -21.82 -6.56 1.88
CA LYS A 178 -20.85 -6.65 2.98
C LYS A 178 -19.64 -5.78 2.69
N PRO A 179 -19.28 -4.85 3.59
CA PRO A 179 -18.07 -4.05 3.42
C PRO A 179 -16.82 -4.91 3.62
N ILE A 180 -15.78 -4.57 2.88
CA ILE A 180 -14.45 -5.15 3.05
C ILE A 180 -13.77 -4.48 4.23
N LEU A 181 -13.09 -5.26 5.08
CA LEU A 181 -12.34 -4.77 6.23
C LEU A 181 -10.83 -4.84 5.96
N SER A 182 -10.15 -3.70 6.08
CA SER A 182 -8.69 -3.64 5.98
C SER A 182 -8.11 -3.00 7.23
N LEU A 183 -7.01 -3.57 7.74
CA LEU A 183 -6.26 -3.04 8.87
C LEU A 183 -5.35 -1.91 8.38
N THR A 184 -5.92 -0.71 8.31
CA THR A 184 -5.29 0.52 7.80
C THR A 184 -6.01 1.74 8.36
N SER A 185 -5.53 2.95 8.05
CA SER A 185 -6.16 4.20 8.48
C SER A 185 -6.76 4.97 7.30
N LEU A 186 -7.80 5.77 7.57
CA LEU A 186 -8.37 6.67 6.56
C LEU A 186 -7.33 7.64 6.01
N LYS A 187 -6.43 8.16 6.86
CA LYS A 187 -5.36 9.05 6.41
C LYS A 187 -4.44 8.39 5.39
N HIS A 188 -4.05 7.13 5.64
CA HIS A 188 -3.22 6.36 4.70
C HIS A 188 -3.92 6.13 3.36
N LEU A 189 -5.22 5.83 3.40
CA LEU A 189 -5.99 5.65 2.17
C LEU A 189 -6.19 6.97 1.41
N GLU A 190 -6.45 8.07 2.12
CA GLU A 190 -6.57 9.41 1.54
C GLU A 190 -5.34 9.81 0.71
N GLU A 191 -4.14 9.48 1.18
CA GLU A 191 -2.87 9.75 0.47
C GLU A 191 -2.69 8.92 -0.82
N LYS A 192 -3.37 7.77 -0.93
CA LYS A 192 -3.29 6.87 -2.09
C LYS A 192 -4.43 7.06 -3.09
N LEU A 193 -5.54 7.65 -2.67
CA LEU A 193 -6.73 7.76 -3.50
C LEU A 193 -6.63 8.96 -4.45
N PRO A 194 -7.13 8.85 -5.70
CA PRO A 194 -7.19 9.98 -6.60
C PRO A 194 -8.05 11.10 -6.00
N PRO A 195 -7.51 12.29 -5.71
CA PRO A 195 -8.25 13.37 -5.04
C PRO A 195 -9.36 13.94 -5.93
N ALA A 196 -9.32 13.66 -7.23
CA ALA A 196 -10.38 14.00 -8.17
C ALA A 196 -11.65 13.15 -8.00
N ARG A 197 -11.53 11.95 -7.39
CA ARG A 197 -12.63 10.98 -7.25
C ARG A 197 -13.02 10.75 -5.79
N PHE A 198 -12.08 10.87 -4.87
CA PHE A 198 -12.31 10.64 -3.45
C PHE A 198 -12.02 11.89 -2.65
N MET A 199 -12.88 12.16 -1.68
CA MET A 199 -12.72 13.28 -0.77
C MET A 199 -13.05 12.85 0.65
N ARG A 200 -12.22 13.26 1.60
CA ARG A 200 -12.58 13.18 3.02
C ARG A 200 -13.51 14.32 3.38
N ILE A 201 -14.68 13.98 3.90
CA ILE A 201 -15.73 14.95 4.29
C ILE A 201 -16.05 14.89 5.79
N HIS A 202 -15.51 13.89 6.48
CA HIS A 202 -15.68 13.70 7.91
C HIS A 202 -14.44 13.03 8.49
N ARG A 203 -14.20 13.18 9.80
CA ARG A 203 -13.08 12.50 10.48
C ARG A 203 -13.10 10.97 10.28
N SER A 204 -14.29 10.40 10.08
CA SER A 204 -14.55 8.97 9.92
C SER A 204 -14.93 8.55 8.49
N PHE A 205 -15.00 9.46 7.52
CA PHE A 205 -15.48 9.11 6.17
C PHE A 205 -14.66 9.74 5.04
N ILE A 206 -14.28 8.89 4.09
CA ILE A 206 -13.83 9.27 2.75
C ILE A 206 -14.89 8.78 1.77
N VAL A 207 -15.31 9.62 0.84
CA VAL A 207 -16.44 9.34 -0.05
C VAL A 207 -16.02 9.38 -1.50
N ASN A 208 -16.62 8.52 -2.32
CA ASN A 208 -16.48 8.62 -3.76
C ASN A 208 -17.44 9.71 -4.29
N LEU A 209 -16.85 10.76 -4.86
CA LEU A 209 -17.55 11.93 -5.38
C LEU A 209 -18.50 11.55 -6.53
N ASP A 210 -18.14 10.56 -7.34
CA ASP A 210 -18.96 10.09 -8.47
C ASP A 210 -20.19 9.30 -7.99
N GLN A 211 -20.24 8.93 -6.71
CA GLN A 211 -21.33 8.12 -6.12
C GLN A 211 -22.28 8.93 -5.24
N ILE A 212 -22.10 10.25 -5.19
CA ILE A 212 -22.99 11.16 -4.47
C ILE A 212 -24.33 11.22 -5.21
N GLY A 213 -25.39 10.70 -4.59
CA GLY A 213 -26.74 10.73 -5.12
C GLY A 213 -27.49 12.02 -4.81
N ALA A 214 -27.26 12.60 -3.64
CA ALA A 214 -27.84 13.89 -3.26
C ALA A 214 -26.93 14.63 -2.27
N VAL A 215 -27.04 15.96 -2.25
CA VAL A 215 -26.30 16.84 -1.33
C VAL A 215 -27.30 17.72 -0.60
N THR A 216 -27.15 17.81 0.71
CA THR A 216 -27.83 18.79 1.55
C THR A 216 -26.82 19.80 2.10
N ARG A 217 -27.28 20.76 2.91
CA ARG A 217 -26.43 21.79 3.50
C ARG A 217 -25.26 21.23 4.33
N ASN A 218 -25.46 20.09 5.02
CA ASN A 218 -24.50 19.55 5.99
C ASN A 218 -24.27 18.04 5.82
N SER A 219 -24.79 17.42 4.77
CA SER A 219 -24.63 15.98 4.54
C SER A 219 -24.74 15.65 3.06
N ILE A 220 -24.30 14.44 2.73
CA ILE A 220 -24.52 13.83 1.43
C ILE A 220 -25.26 12.52 1.58
N GLN A 221 -25.87 12.07 0.50
CA GLN A 221 -26.48 10.76 0.38
C GLN A 221 -25.70 9.93 -0.63
N ILE A 222 -25.24 8.74 -0.21
CA ILE A 222 -24.60 7.74 -1.07
C ILE A 222 -25.31 6.41 -0.84
N GLY A 223 -25.94 5.87 -1.90
CA GLY A 223 -26.83 4.73 -1.77
C GLY A 223 -27.95 5.01 -0.76
N GLN A 224 -28.05 4.17 0.27
CA GLN A 224 -29.02 4.31 1.37
C GLN A 224 -28.45 5.04 2.60
N THR A 225 -27.18 5.45 2.56
CA THR A 225 -26.48 6.03 3.71
C THR A 225 -26.43 7.55 3.60
N THR A 226 -26.74 8.24 4.71
CA THR A 226 -26.51 9.68 4.85
C THR A 226 -25.22 9.92 5.62
N ILE A 227 -24.26 10.62 5.00
CA ILE A 227 -22.95 10.90 5.59
C ILE A 227 -22.85 12.39 5.91
N PRO A 228 -22.61 12.79 7.17
CA PRO A 228 -22.47 14.19 7.54
C PRO A 228 -21.13 14.76 7.06
N VAL A 229 -21.14 16.03 6.67
CA VAL A 229 -19.92 16.81 6.39
C VAL A 229 -19.55 17.57 7.66
N SER A 230 -18.41 17.26 8.26
CA SER A 230 -17.97 17.98 9.47
C SER A 230 -17.35 19.34 9.11
N ASP A 231 -17.43 20.30 10.04
CA ASP A 231 -16.96 21.68 9.83
C ASP A 231 -15.53 21.78 9.30
N GLN A 232 -14.63 20.89 9.76
CA GLN A 232 -13.24 20.82 9.30
C GLN A 232 -13.10 20.65 7.77
N TYR A 233 -14.01 19.92 7.12
CA TYR A 233 -13.95 19.62 5.67
C TYR A 233 -15.00 20.41 4.87
N LYS A 234 -15.72 21.32 5.53
CA LYS A 234 -16.85 22.02 4.91
C LYS A 234 -16.42 22.97 3.81
N GLU A 235 -15.29 23.66 4.00
CA GLU A 235 -14.75 24.60 3.02
C GLU A 235 -14.33 23.89 1.72
N SER A 236 -13.51 22.82 1.83
CA SER A 236 -13.08 22.02 0.68
C SER A 236 -14.26 21.36 -0.03
N PHE A 237 -15.24 20.87 0.73
CA PHE A 237 -16.45 20.29 0.17
C PHE A 237 -17.31 21.32 -0.58
N ASN A 238 -17.47 22.54 -0.05
CA ASN A 238 -18.18 23.62 -0.73
C ASN A 238 -17.47 24.06 -2.03
N GLN A 239 -16.14 24.07 -2.03
CA GLN A 239 -15.35 24.35 -3.24
C GLN A 239 -15.51 23.26 -4.31
N PHE A 240 -15.74 22.01 -3.91
CA PHE A 240 -16.10 20.95 -4.84
C PHE A 240 -17.50 21.20 -5.45
N LEU A 241 -18.48 21.56 -4.62
CA LEU A 241 -19.87 21.81 -5.06
C LEU A 241 -20.01 23.02 -5.98
N SER A 242 -19.19 24.05 -5.82
CA SER A 242 -19.25 25.26 -6.66
C SER A 242 -18.93 24.98 -8.14
N LYS A 243 -18.43 23.79 -8.48
CA LYS A 243 -18.28 23.37 -9.89
C LYS A 243 -19.62 23.02 -10.55
N TRP A 244 -20.68 22.80 -9.77
CA TRP A 244 -21.99 22.32 -10.21
C TRP A 244 -23.09 23.39 -10.09
N MET A 245 -22.77 24.53 -9.47
CA MET A 245 -23.64 25.72 -9.34
C MET A 245 -23.13 26.83 -10.24
#